data_AF-A0A2M6WJZ4-F1
#
_entry.id   AF-A0A2M6WJZ4-F1
#
_cell.length_a   1.000
_cell.length_b   1.000
_cell.length_c   1.000
_cell.angle_alpha   90.00
_cell.angle_beta   90.00
_cell.angle_gamma   90.00
#
_symmetry.space_group_name_H-M   'P 1'
#
loop_
_entity.id
_entity.type
_entity.pdbx_description
1 polymer ?
#
loop_
_entity_poly.entity_id
_entity_poly.type
_entity_poly.pdbx_seq_one_letter_code
_entity_poly.pdbx_strand_id
1 'polypeptide(L)'
;MSLNLEQTETKDGLTLNGVVSYPKRNKGEVLIFVHGLMGKFYSGKERLEELARALNKEGIALASFNNRGHDIVASYKKFDKKYVLLGGGFEKFTDCVKDIESYINFFSKKGYKKIYFLGHSTGANKLVYTFSDKKRYPRVKGVVLLSGLSDAVADGKEESEEKLRRIKSAKLPKDALLYPKYWVVPATTQRVLSLLTPMGVEDVFQSHQKNARFRLIKKLNLPTLVMIGDMDKYLDIPAKEYTEMLTKHLKKGEARIIKGADHAYTGREKQMARAITSWIKTL
;
A
#
# COMPACT_ATOMS: atom_id res chain seq x y z
N MET A 1 -23.36 -9.08 -6.98
CA MET A 1 -22.23 -8.13 -6.94
C MET A 1 -21.84 -7.88 -8.38
N SER A 2 -21.77 -6.64 -8.85
CA SER A 2 -21.27 -6.33 -10.19
C SER A 2 -19.82 -5.86 -10.09
N LEU A 3 -18.94 -6.49 -10.87
CA LEU A 3 -17.54 -6.07 -11.03
C LEU A 3 -17.41 -5.38 -12.37
N ASN A 4 -16.85 -4.18 -12.38
CA ASN A 4 -16.71 -3.35 -13.57
C ASN A 4 -15.23 -3.07 -13.77
N LEU A 5 -14.71 -3.33 -14.96
CA LEU A 5 -13.39 -2.88 -15.35
C LEU A 5 -13.44 -1.37 -15.54
N GLU A 6 -12.50 -0.66 -14.91
CA GLU A 6 -12.45 0.80 -14.89
C GLU A 6 -11.01 1.24 -15.09
N GLN A 7 -10.85 2.49 -15.53
CA GLN A 7 -9.56 3.13 -15.70
C GLN A 7 -9.56 4.50 -15.04
N THR A 8 -8.41 4.87 -14.48
CA THR A 8 -8.13 6.27 -14.10
C THR A 8 -6.84 6.73 -14.73
N GLU A 9 -6.60 8.04 -14.69
CA GLU A 9 -5.44 8.66 -15.30
C GLU A 9 -4.70 9.54 -14.29
N THR A 10 -3.39 9.31 -14.18
CA THR A 10 -2.53 10.14 -13.34
C THR A 10 -2.23 11.47 -14.01
N LYS A 11 -1.91 12.49 -13.22
CA LYS A 11 -1.55 13.82 -13.76
C LYS A 11 -0.31 13.81 -14.66
N ASP A 12 0.52 12.76 -14.57
CA ASP A 12 1.70 12.56 -15.42
C ASP A 12 1.44 11.59 -16.60
N GLY A 13 0.18 11.26 -16.86
CA GLY A 13 -0.27 10.58 -18.08
C GLY A 13 -0.14 9.08 -18.07
N LEU A 14 -0.29 8.44 -16.91
CA LEU A 14 -0.39 6.99 -16.81
C LEU A 14 -1.85 6.58 -16.70
N THR A 15 -2.30 5.68 -17.58
CA THR A 15 -3.59 4.99 -17.44
C THR A 15 -3.45 3.82 -16.47
N LEU A 16 -4.20 3.85 -15.37
CA LEU A 16 -4.21 2.82 -14.35
C LEU A 16 -5.49 1.98 -14.48
N ASN A 17 -5.32 0.72 -14.87
CA ASN A 17 -6.41 -0.25 -14.96
C ASN A 17 -6.84 -0.74 -13.58
N GLY A 18 -8.13 -0.99 -13.40
CA GLY A 18 -8.66 -1.49 -12.16
C GLY A 18 -10.01 -2.16 -12.30
N VAL A 19 -10.55 -2.57 -11.15
CA VAL A 19 -11.88 -3.12 -11.00
C VAL A 19 -12.62 -2.40 -9.89
N VAL A 20 -13.91 -2.13 -10.10
CA VAL A 20 -14.80 -1.56 -9.10
C VAL A 20 -16.00 -2.48 -8.89
N SER A 21 -16.21 -2.82 -7.63
CA SER A 21 -17.39 -3.52 -7.15
C SER A 21 -18.40 -2.50 -6.64
N TYR A 22 -19.51 -2.33 -7.35
CA TYR A 22 -20.56 -1.39 -6.96
C TYR A 22 -21.64 -2.07 -6.12
N PRO A 23 -22.07 -1.45 -5.00
CA PRO A 23 -23.23 -1.93 -4.24
C PRO A 23 -24.51 -1.65 -5.01
N LYS A 24 -25.56 -2.46 -4.79
CA LYS A 24 -26.90 -2.21 -5.36
C LYS A 24 -27.46 -0.85 -4.92
N ARG A 25 -27.30 -0.51 -3.64
CA ARG A 25 -27.65 0.80 -3.07
C ARG A 25 -26.38 1.53 -2.69
N ASN A 26 -25.98 2.49 -3.51
CA ASN A 26 -24.73 3.23 -3.34
C ASN A 26 -24.91 4.45 -2.43
N LYS A 27 -24.12 4.54 -1.36
CA LYS A 27 -24.12 5.68 -0.42
C LYS A 27 -23.19 6.83 -0.87
N GLY A 28 -22.53 6.71 -2.01
CA GLY A 28 -21.47 7.63 -2.43
C GLY A 28 -20.19 7.47 -1.59
N GLU A 29 -19.95 6.25 -1.10
CA GLU A 29 -18.80 5.88 -0.28
C GLU A 29 -17.99 4.76 -0.96
N VAL A 30 -16.66 4.83 -0.89
CA VAL A 30 -15.77 3.82 -1.50
C VAL A 30 -14.57 3.53 -0.61
N LEU A 31 -14.20 2.25 -0.49
CA LEU A 31 -12.88 1.83 -0.04
C LEU A 31 -12.02 1.52 -1.26
N ILE A 32 -10.84 2.14 -1.35
CA ILE A 32 -9.88 1.95 -2.44
C ILE A 32 -8.72 1.09 -1.91
N PHE A 33 -8.61 -0.12 -2.45
CA PHE A 33 -7.51 -1.05 -2.20
C PHE A 33 -6.27 -0.66 -3.02
N VAL A 34 -5.14 -0.50 -2.35
CA VAL A 34 -3.83 -0.20 -2.93
C VAL A 34 -2.91 -1.39 -2.66
N HIS A 35 -2.57 -2.11 -3.73
CA HIS A 35 -1.71 -3.29 -3.65
C HIS A 35 -0.25 -2.96 -3.27
N GLY A 36 0.44 -3.94 -2.70
CA GLY A 36 1.87 -3.87 -2.37
C GLY A 36 2.81 -4.04 -3.55
N LEU A 37 4.09 -4.19 -3.26
CA LEU A 37 5.17 -4.35 -4.24
C LEU A 37 4.81 -5.41 -5.30
N MET A 38 4.84 -5.02 -6.59
CA MET A 38 4.63 -5.90 -7.75
C MET A 38 3.26 -6.60 -7.82
N GLY A 39 2.35 -6.24 -6.91
CA GLY A 39 0.95 -6.66 -6.94
C GLY A 39 0.19 -6.09 -8.14
N LYS A 40 -1.08 -6.47 -8.26
CA LYS A 40 -2.01 -5.98 -9.28
C LYS A 40 -3.35 -5.67 -8.64
N PHE A 41 -4.23 -4.99 -9.38
CA PHE A 41 -5.59 -4.75 -8.94
C PHE A 41 -6.39 -6.02 -8.64
N TYR A 42 -5.99 -7.16 -9.24
CA TYR A 42 -6.61 -8.47 -9.05
C TYR A 42 -5.81 -9.40 -8.12
N SER A 43 -4.73 -8.92 -7.50
CA SER A 43 -3.95 -9.73 -6.54
C SER A 43 -4.72 -9.96 -5.24
N GLY A 44 -4.76 -11.22 -4.78
CA GLY A 44 -5.49 -11.61 -3.57
C GLY A 44 -7.00 -11.61 -3.80
N LYS A 45 -7.45 -12.39 -4.79
CA LYS A 45 -8.85 -12.50 -5.23
C LYS A 45 -9.79 -12.73 -4.05
N GLU A 46 -9.47 -13.68 -3.17
CA GLU A 46 -10.29 -14.09 -2.02
C GLU A 46 -10.48 -12.91 -1.06
N ARG A 47 -9.41 -12.16 -0.79
CA ARG A 47 -9.45 -10.94 0.02
C ARG A 47 -10.33 -9.86 -0.61
N LEU A 48 -10.15 -9.59 -1.90
CA LEU A 48 -10.95 -8.59 -2.62
C LEU A 48 -12.42 -8.96 -2.66
N GLU A 49 -12.73 -10.24 -2.87
CA GLU A 49 -14.09 -10.74 -2.88
C GLU A 49 -14.77 -10.63 -1.50
N GLU A 50 -14.09 -11.03 -0.42
CA GLU A 50 -14.64 -10.90 0.94
C GLU A 50 -14.83 -9.43 1.34
N LEU A 51 -13.88 -8.55 0.99
CA LEU A 51 -14.03 -7.11 1.18
C LEU A 51 -15.23 -6.58 0.41
N ALA A 52 -15.36 -6.92 -0.88
CA ALA A 52 -16.46 -6.45 -1.71
C ALA A 52 -17.81 -6.97 -1.17
N ARG A 53 -17.88 -8.23 -0.73
CA ARG A 53 -19.08 -8.81 -0.10
C ARG A 53 -19.46 -8.07 1.18
N ALA A 54 -18.50 -7.76 2.04
CA ALA A 54 -18.75 -7.08 3.31
C ALA A 54 -19.15 -5.61 3.10
N LEU A 55 -18.42 -4.86 2.28
CA LEU A 55 -18.65 -3.44 2.01
C LEU A 55 -19.93 -3.19 1.23
N ASN A 56 -20.21 -4.00 0.20
CA ASN A 56 -21.39 -3.77 -0.63
C ASN A 56 -22.71 -3.97 0.13
N LYS A 57 -22.72 -4.86 1.15
CA LYS A 57 -23.87 -5.01 2.07
C LYS A 57 -24.17 -3.72 2.83
N GLU A 58 -23.14 -2.92 3.08
CA GLU A 58 -23.23 -1.64 3.78
C GLU A 58 -23.40 -0.45 2.82
N GLY A 59 -23.53 -0.69 1.51
CA GLY A 59 -23.68 0.35 0.49
C GLY A 59 -22.39 1.11 0.16
N ILE A 60 -21.23 0.52 0.49
CA ILE A 60 -19.90 1.06 0.22
C ILE A 60 -19.29 0.29 -0.95
N ALA A 61 -18.78 0.99 -1.96
CA ALA A 61 -18.08 0.36 -3.08
C ALA A 61 -16.68 -0.11 -2.68
N LEU A 62 -16.18 -1.17 -3.32
CA LEU A 62 -14.77 -1.53 -3.30
C LEU A 62 -14.16 -1.19 -4.65
N ALA A 63 -13.01 -0.52 -4.63
CA ALA A 63 -12.21 -0.27 -5.82
C ALA A 63 -10.80 -0.84 -5.64
N SER A 64 -10.22 -1.36 -6.70
CA SER A 64 -8.81 -1.77 -6.73
C SER A 64 -8.25 -1.37 -8.08
N PHE A 65 -7.15 -0.62 -8.08
CA PHE A 65 -6.47 -0.18 -9.30
C PHE A 65 -4.99 -0.59 -9.23
N ASN A 66 -4.39 -0.84 -10.39
CA ASN A 66 -2.95 -0.93 -10.51
C ASN A 66 -2.35 0.40 -10.10
N ASN A 67 -1.35 0.41 -9.23
CA ASN A 67 -0.44 1.53 -9.10
C ASN A 67 0.74 1.36 -10.06
N ARG A 68 1.55 2.41 -10.26
CA ARG A 68 2.69 2.40 -11.20
C ARG A 68 3.78 1.35 -10.90
N GLY A 69 3.72 0.77 -9.70
CA GLY A 69 4.57 -0.33 -9.24
C GLY A 69 3.96 -1.72 -9.41
N HIS A 70 2.92 -1.88 -10.24
CA HIS A 70 2.37 -3.20 -10.54
C HIS A 70 3.31 -4.03 -11.43
N ASP A 71 3.25 -5.36 -11.29
CA ASP A 71 4.20 -6.26 -11.92
C ASP A 71 5.66 -5.97 -11.55
N ILE A 72 6.59 -6.81 -11.99
CA ILE A 72 8.03 -6.51 -11.85
C ILE A 72 8.39 -5.37 -12.81
N VAL A 73 7.93 -5.51 -14.06
CA VAL A 73 8.17 -4.60 -15.17
C VAL A 73 6.85 -4.34 -15.88
N ALA A 74 6.52 -3.07 -16.08
CA ALA A 74 5.31 -2.65 -16.79
C ALA A 74 5.62 -1.50 -17.73
N SER A 75 5.12 -1.58 -18.97
CA SER A 75 5.28 -0.52 -19.96
C SER A 75 4.04 0.36 -19.99
N TYR A 76 4.23 1.67 -19.84
CA TYR A 76 3.15 2.66 -19.93
C TYR A 76 3.36 3.57 -21.12
N LYS A 77 2.29 3.84 -21.85
CA LYS A 77 2.28 4.87 -22.90
C LYS A 77 1.88 6.21 -22.27
N LYS A 78 2.78 7.20 -22.31
CA LYS A 78 2.49 8.56 -21.86
C LYS A 78 1.72 9.37 -22.92
N PHE A 79 1.22 10.53 -22.53
CA PHE A 79 0.50 11.47 -23.42
C PHE A 79 1.28 11.83 -24.69
N ASP A 80 2.61 11.95 -24.61
CA ASP A 80 3.50 12.23 -25.73
C ASP A 80 3.76 11.00 -26.63
N LYS A 81 3.00 9.93 -26.44
CA LYS A 81 3.11 8.62 -27.11
C LYS A 81 4.43 7.90 -26.86
N LYS A 82 5.29 8.37 -25.96
CA LYS A 82 6.50 7.64 -25.56
C LYS A 82 6.16 6.57 -24.53
N TYR A 83 6.82 5.42 -24.67
CA TYR A 83 6.74 4.37 -23.67
C TYR A 83 7.74 4.66 -22.54
N VAL A 84 7.29 4.46 -21.31
CA VAL A 84 8.15 4.45 -20.13
C VAL A 84 8.08 3.08 -19.46
N LEU A 85 9.23 2.61 -19.00
CA LEU A 85 9.33 1.39 -18.21
C LEU A 85 9.13 1.74 -16.74
N LEU A 86 8.13 1.10 -16.13
CA LEU A 86 7.76 1.20 -14.72
C LEU A 86 7.57 -0.23 -14.19
N GLY A 87 6.72 -0.38 -13.16
CA GLY A 87 6.58 -1.61 -12.39
C GLY A 87 7.41 -1.58 -11.11
N GLY A 88 7.19 -2.57 -10.26
CA GLY A 88 7.79 -2.63 -8.92
C GLY A 88 9.31 -2.67 -8.92
N GLY A 89 9.96 -3.06 -10.03
CA GLY A 89 11.42 -2.99 -10.22
C GLY A 89 11.95 -1.63 -10.67
N PHE A 90 11.10 -0.73 -11.18
CA PHE A 90 11.51 0.50 -11.85
C PHE A 90 10.87 1.76 -11.23
N GLU A 91 9.86 1.61 -10.39
CA GLU A 91 9.16 2.76 -9.82
C GLU A 91 10.07 3.64 -8.96
N LYS A 92 9.81 4.94 -9.01
CA LYS A 92 10.24 5.88 -7.97
C LYS A 92 9.14 5.92 -6.91
N PHE A 93 9.39 5.37 -5.73
CA PHE A 93 8.40 5.22 -4.66
C PHE A 93 7.56 6.49 -4.42
N THR A 94 8.20 7.66 -4.36
CA THR A 94 7.52 8.94 -4.06
C THR A 94 6.47 9.36 -5.10
N ASP A 95 6.55 8.80 -6.31
CA ASP A 95 5.57 9.08 -7.36
C ASP A 95 4.22 8.37 -7.11
N CYS A 96 4.13 7.49 -6.12
CA CYS A 96 2.87 6.86 -5.70
C CYS A 96 1.75 7.87 -5.36
N VAL A 97 2.12 9.09 -4.93
CA VAL A 97 1.18 10.19 -4.66
C VAL A 97 0.32 10.47 -5.88
N LYS A 98 0.90 10.43 -7.08
CA LYS A 98 0.20 10.72 -8.34
C LYS A 98 -0.86 9.66 -8.65
N ASP A 99 -0.59 8.40 -8.28
CA ASP A 99 -1.52 7.29 -8.44
C ASP A 99 -2.69 7.44 -7.46
N ILE A 100 -2.39 7.70 -6.19
CA ILE A 100 -3.41 7.89 -5.14
C ILE A 100 -4.31 9.10 -5.45
N GLU A 101 -3.72 10.21 -5.91
CA GLU A 101 -4.47 11.37 -6.40
C GLU A 101 -5.42 11.03 -7.56
N SER A 102 -4.98 10.18 -8.51
CA SER A 102 -5.83 9.75 -9.62
C SER A 102 -7.05 8.95 -9.15
N TYR A 103 -6.91 8.12 -8.12
CA TYR A 103 -8.04 7.37 -7.54
C TYR A 103 -9.05 8.32 -6.88
N ILE A 104 -8.55 9.29 -6.10
CA ILE A 104 -9.39 10.31 -5.46
C ILE A 104 -10.16 11.10 -6.52
N ASN A 105 -9.47 11.53 -7.58
CA ASN A 105 -10.07 12.31 -8.66
C ASN A 105 -11.15 11.52 -9.41
N PHE A 106 -10.89 10.25 -9.72
CA PHE A 106 -11.86 9.36 -10.36
C PHE A 106 -13.18 9.28 -9.59
N PHE A 107 -13.12 8.96 -8.30
CA PHE A 107 -14.33 8.85 -7.47
C PHE A 107 -14.98 10.20 -7.19
N SER A 108 -14.19 11.26 -7.06
CA SER A 108 -14.72 12.63 -6.91
C SER A 108 -15.56 13.04 -8.12
N LYS A 109 -15.09 12.76 -9.35
CA LYS A 109 -15.82 13.02 -10.60
C LYS A 109 -17.10 12.19 -10.71
N LYS A 110 -17.08 10.93 -10.22
CA LYS A 110 -18.29 10.09 -10.11
C LYS A 110 -19.21 10.47 -8.92
N GLY A 111 -18.95 11.58 -8.23
CA GLY A 111 -19.83 12.12 -7.20
C GLY A 111 -19.65 11.56 -5.79
N TYR A 112 -18.69 10.66 -5.56
CA TYR A 112 -18.45 10.06 -4.24
C TYR A 112 -18.02 11.11 -3.21
N LYS A 113 -18.61 11.04 -2.01
CA LYS A 113 -18.45 12.02 -0.93
C LYS A 113 -17.49 11.56 0.16
N LYS A 114 -17.40 10.25 0.40
CA LYS A 114 -16.44 9.67 1.35
C LYS A 114 -15.57 8.63 0.67
N ILE A 115 -14.26 8.76 0.87
CA ILE A 115 -13.24 7.86 0.34
C ILE A 115 -12.45 7.32 1.51
N TYR A 116 -12.32 6.02 1.57
CA TYR A 116 -11.43 5.32 2.49
C TYR A 116 -10.34 4.65 1.66
N PHE A 117 -9.17 4.47 2.24
CA PHE A 117 -8.10 3.71 1.61
C PHE A 117 -7.75 2.48 2.44
N LEU A 118 -7.39 1.39 1.78
CA LEU A 118 -6.75 0.22 2.37
C LEU A 118 -5.47 -0.02 1.59
N GLY A 119 -4.32 0.11 2.24
CA GLY A 119 -3.02 -0.20 1.66
C GLY A 119 -2.55 -1.54 2.21
N HIS A 120 -2.24 -2.49 1.33
CA HIS A 120 -1.66 -3.77 1.73
C HIS A 120 -0.15 -3.77 1.51
N SER A 121 0.63 -4.21 2.50
CA SER A 121 2.09 -4.29 2.41
C SER A 121 2.69 -2.94 2.00
N THR A 122 3.52 -2.86 0.95
CA THR A 122 4.04 -1.58 0.42
C THR A 122 2.95 -0.58 0.03
N GLY A 123 1.72 -1.03 -0.24
CA GLY A 123 0.57 -0.15 -0.42
C GLY A 123 0.29 0.69 0.83
N ALA A 124 0.47 0.11 2.03
CA ALA A 124 0.40 0.84 3.29
C ALA A 124 1.50 1.93 3.37
N ASN A 125 2.73 1.60 2.94
CA ASN A 125 3.84 2.56 2.87
C ASN A 125 3.47 3.77 1.99
N LYS A 126 2.91 3.51 0.81
CA LYS A 126 2.45 4.54 -0.14
C LYS A 126 1.36 5.43 0.45
N LEU A 127 0.41 4.87 1.21
CA LEU A 127 -0.64 5.64 1.88
C LEU A 127 -0.09 6.52 3.01
N VAL A 128 0.78 5.98 3.86
CA VAL A 128 1.43 6.74 4.94
C VAL A 128 2.22 7.90 4.34
N TYR A 129 3.03 7.64 3.32
CA TYR A 129 3.80 8.65 2.62
C TYR A 129 2.89 9.77 2.08
N THR A 130 1.85 9.40 1.32
CA THR A 130 0.94 10.35 0.66
C THR A 130 0.15 11.21 1.63
N PHE A 131 -0.40 10.63 2.70
CA PHE A 131 -1.27 11.33 3.63
C PHE A 131 -0.53 11.99 4.81
N SER A 132 0.79 11.79 4.91
CA SER A 132 1.66 12.49 5.86
C SER A 132 2.12 13.88 5.38
N ASP A 133 1.85 14.22 4.11
CA ASP A 133 2.09 15.53 3.53
C ASP A 133 1.15 16.61 4.13
N LYS A 134 1.51 17.89 3.97
CA LYS A 134 0.66 19.05 4.29
C LYS A 134 -0.59 19.12 3.41
N LYS A 135 -0.55 18.58 2.19
CA LYS A 135 -1.71 18.57 1.28
C LYS A 135 -2.89 17.85 1.93
N ARG A 136 -4.06 18.48 1.91
CA ARG A 136 -5.31 17.93 2.47
C ARG A 136 -6.17 17.29 1.40
N TYR A 137 -6.85 16.21 1.77
CA TYR A 137 -7.80 15.50 0.92
C TYR A 137 -9.15 15.40 1.64
N PRO A 138 -10.02 16.43 1.57
CA PRO A 138 -11.23 16.52 2.40
C PRO A 138 -12.21 15.35 2.26
N ARG A 139 -12.21 14.66 1.11
CA ARG A 139 -13.03 13.47 0.85
C ARG A 139 -12.47 12.20 1.49
N VAL A 140 -11.19 12.17 1.84
CA VAL A 140 -10.57 11.01 2.47
C VAL A 140 -10.91 11.02 3.95
N LYS A 141 -11.62 9.98 4.40
CA LYS A 141 -12.19 9.89 5.75
C LYS A 141 -11.47 8.91 6.66
N GLY A 142 -10.70 7.97 6.10
CA GLY A 142 -9.90 7.06 6.89
C GLY A 142 -8.94 6.23 6.04
N VAL A 143 -7.92 5.68 6.68
CA VAL A 143 -6.93 4.80 6.05
C VAL A 143 -6.76 3.52 6.87
N VAL A 144 -6.69 2.39 6.18
CA VAL A 144 -6.35 1.09 6.74
C VAL A 144 -4.96 0.73 6.24
N LEU A 145 -4.05 0.46 7.19
CA LEU A 145 -2.68 0.05 6.95
C LEU A 145 -2.59 -1.45 7.24
N LEU A 146 -2.78 -2.27 6.22
CA LEU A 146 -2.88 -3.72 6.30
C LEU A 146 -1.51 -4.36 6.02
N SER A 147 -0.93 -5.05 7.00
CA SER A 147 0.42 -5.65 6.91
C SER A 147 1.49 -4.69 6.40
N GLY A 148 1.40 -3.40 6.77
CA GLY A 148 2.47 -2.45 6.51
C GLY A 148 3.66 -2.79 7.40
N LEU A 149 4.84 -3.00 6.81
CA LEU A 149 6.09 -3.40 7.47
C LEU A 149 7.28 -2.71 6.76
N SER A 150 8.48 -2.82 7.34
CA SER A 150 9.69 -2.28 6.74
C SER A 150 10.31 -3.26 5.74
N ASP A 151 10.33 -2.88 4.46
CA ASP A 151 11.03 -3.63 3.42
C ASP A 151 12.56 -3.69 3.66
N ALA A 152 13.10 -2.78 4.48
CA ALA A 152 14.53 -2.70 4.77
C ALA A 152 15.05 -3.84 5.67
N VAL A 153 14.15 -4.63 6.27
CA VAL A 153 14.48 -5.79 7.10
C VAL A 153 13.61 -7.00 6.78
N ALA A 154 12.90 -7.01 5.65
CA ALA A 154 11.94 -8.06 5.31
C ALA A 154 12.59 -9.45 5.16
N ASP A 155 13.85 -9.50 4.72
CA ASP A 155 14.64 -10.75 4.64
C ASP A 155 15.39 -11.06 5.95
N GLY A 156 15.12 -10.32 7.02
CA GLY A 156 15.93 -10.30 8.23
C GLY A 156 17.02 -9.22 8.17
N LYS A 157 17.42 -8.72 9.34
CA LYS A 157 18.29 -7.55 9.47
C LYS A 157 19.66 -7.75 8.84
N GLU A 158 20.33 -8.86 9.16
CA GLU A 158 21.70 -9.13 8.70
C GLU A 158 21.76 -9.30 7.18
N GLU A 159 20.89 -10.12 6.62
CA GLU A 159 20.81 -10.35 5.17
C GLU A 159 20.47 -9.06 4.41
N SER A 160 19.55 -8.25 4.93
CA SER A 160 19.18 -6.97 4.31
C SER A 160 20.33 -5.95 4.35
N GLU A 161 21.07 -5.89 5.46
CA GLU A 161 22.26 -5.03 5.60
C GLU A 161 23.40 -5.46 4.68
N GLU A 162 23.62 -6.77 4.50
CA GLU A 162 24.61 -7.30 3.57
C GLU A 162 24.25 -6.96 2.12
N LYS A 163 23.01 -7.20 1.70
CA LYS A 163 22.51 -6.84 0.36
C LYS A 163 22.70 -5.35 0.10
N LEU A 164 22.33 -4.49 1.06
CA LEU A 164 22.50 -3.05 0.96
C LEU A 164 23.98 -2.65 0.81
N ARG A 165 24.87 -3.26 1.63
CA ARG A 165 26.32 -2.99 1.58
C ARG A 165 26.91 -3.35 0.22
N ARG A 166 26.54 -4.52 -0.31
CA ARG A 166 26.98 -5.03 -1.61
C ARG A 166 26.55 -4.12 -2.76
N ILE A 167 25.33 -3.61 -2.74
CA ILE A 167 24.84 -2.69 -3.78
C ILE A 167 25.55 -1.33 -3.69
N LYS A 168 25.73 -0.80 -2.48
CA LYS A 168 26.44 0.46 -2.26
C LYS A 168 27.91 0.39 -2.67
N SER A 169 28.60 -0.71 -2.37
CA SER A 169 30.01 -0.87 -2.72
C SER A 169 30.24 -1.02 -4.23
N ALA A 170 29.27 -1.57 -4.96
CA ALA A 170 29.33 -1.69 -6.42
C ALA A 170 29.23 -0.34 -7.15
N LYS A 171 28.80 0.75 -6.49
CA LYS A 171 28.69 2.11 -7.04
C LYS A 171 27.97 2.17 -8.40
N LEU A 172 26.94 1.34 -8.57
CA LEU A 172 26.21 1.22 -9.83
C LEU A 172 25.38 2.49 -10.13
N PRO A 173 25.21 2.86 -11.40
CA PRO A 173 24.27 3.90 -11.81
C PRO A 173 22.85 3.63 -11.30
N LYS A 174 22.07 4.69 -11.04
CA LYS A 174 20.71 4.57 -10.47
C LYS A 174 19.78 3.70 -11.33
N ASP A 175 19.94 3.77 -12.64
CA ASP A 175 19.16 3.07 -13.65
C ASP A 175 19.74 1.69 -14.03
N ALA A 176 20.90 1.31 -13.47
CA ALA A 176 21.48 0.00 -13.73
C ALA A 176 20.54 -1.12 -13.26
N LEU A 177 20.26 -2.06 -14.16
CA LEU A 177 19.42 -3.22 -13.90
C LEU A 177 20.17 -4.25 -13.06
N LEU A 178 19.65 -4.52 -11.87
CA LEU A 178 20.14 -5.56 -10.99
C LEU A 178 19.46 -6.88 -11.35
N TYR A 179 20.27 -7.91 -11.54
CA TYR A 179 19.86 -9.31 -11.72
C TYR A 179 20.01 -10.09 -10.39
N PRO A 180 19.46 -11.31 -10.25
CA PRO A 180 19.61 -12.29 -9.14
C PRO A 180 20.92 -12.39 -8.35
N LYS A 181 21.99 -11.72 -8.76
CA LYS A 181 23.21 -11.49 -7.96
C LYS A 181 23.03 -10.43 -6.86
N TYR A 182 22.15 -9.45 -7.03
CA TYR A 182 21.97 -8.32 -6.09
C TYR A 182 20.54 -8.15 -5.58
N TRP A 183 19.54 -8.71 -6.29
CA TRP A 183 18.12 -8.63 -5.93
C TRP A 183 17.35 -9.79 -6.55
N VAL A 184 16.25 -10.23 -5.91
CA VAL A 184 15.53 -11.46 -6.26
C VAL A 184 14.88 -11.41 -7.65
N VAL A 185 14.52 -10.22 -8.12
CA VAL A 185 13.85 -9.99 -9.41
C VAL A 185 14.51 -8.84 -10.18
N PRO A 186 14.26 -8.66 -11.48
CA PRO A 186 14.73 -7.50 -12.22
C PRO A 186 14.30 -6.17 -11.56
N ALA A 187 15.27 -5.38 -11.10
CA ALA A 187 15.00 -4.06 -10.54
C ALA A 187 16.17 -3.11 -10.75
N THR A 188 15.90 -1.82 -10.88
CA THR A 188 16.95 -0.79 -10.94
C THR A 188 17.67 -0.64 -9.61
N THR A 189 18.93 -0.22 -9.64
CA THR A 189 19.70 0.11 -8.44
C THR A 189 18.95 1.13 -7.55
N GLN A 190 18.33 2.15 -8.15
CA GLN A 190 17.47 3.10 -7.44
C GLN A 190 16.37 2.38 -6.65
N ARG A 191 15.67 1.45 -7.30
CA ARG A 191 14.53 0.78 -6.68
C ARG A 191 14.95 -0.07 -5.49
N VAL A 192 16.01 -0.85 -5.64
CA VAL A 192 16.50 -1.72 -4.57
C VAL A 192 17.06 -0.89 -3.41
N LEU A 193 17.77 0.20 -3.70
CA LEU A 193 18.19 1.15 -2.66
C LEU A 193 16.99 1.80 -1.94
N SER A 194 15.90 2.10 -2.65
CA SER A 194 14.67 2.65 -2.05
C SER A 194 14.05 1.69 -1.03
N LEU A 195 14.01 0.39 -1.35
CA LEU A 195 13.48 -0.65 -0.46
C LEU A 195 14.39 -0.90 0.75
N LEU A 196 15.69 -1.06 0.49
CA LEU A 196 16.63 -1.57 1.49
C LEU A 196 17.25 -0.50 2.38
N THR A 197 17.12 0.79 2.06
CA THR A 197 17.74 1.85 2.86
C THR A 197 16.91 2.12 4.13
N PRO A 198 17.42 1.77 5.34
CA PRO A 198 16.72 2.05 6.57
C PRO A 198 16.55 3.56 6.75
N MET A 199 15.42 3.96 7.34
CA MET A 199 15.02 5.36 7.50
C MET A 199 14.92 6.16 6.18
N GLY A 200 14.93 5.47 5.03
CA GLY A 200 14.65 6.06 3.74
C GLY A 200 13.22 6.58 3.62
N VAL A 201 12.89 7.18 2.48
CA VAL A 201 11.57 7.78 2.24
C VAL A 201 10.42 6.75 2.23
N GLU A 202 10.74 5.50 1.90
CA GLU A 202 9.82 4.37 1.80
C GLU A 202 9.70 3.58 3.11
N ASP A 203 10.72 3.65 3.97
CA ASP A 203 10.77 2.96 5.24
C ASP A 203 10.00 3.72 6.33
N VAL A 204 8.67 3.58 6.29
CA VAL A 204 7.75 4.31 7.18
C VAL A 204 7.40 3.53 8.46
N PHE A 205 7.46 2.20 8.43
CA PHE A 205 7.19 1.30 9.57
C PHE A 205 8.51 0.83 10.20
N GLN A 206 9.19 1.75 10.87
CA GLN A 206 10.57 1.58 11.35
C GLN A 206 10.69 0.71 12.61
N SER A 207 9.93 -0.38 12.76
CA SER A 207 9.90 -1.24 13.96
C SER A 207 11.28 -1.79 14.35
N HIS A 208 12.15 -2.02 13.37
CA HIS A 208 13.51 -2.53 13.56
C HIS A 208 14.46 -1.55 14.27
N GLN A 209 14.03 -0.29 14.47
CA GLN A 209 14.80 0.73 15.15
C GLN A 209 14.37 0.82 16.61
N LYS A 210 15.30 0.60 17.55
CA LYS A 210 15.04 0.78 19.00
C LYS A 210 14.46 2.16 19.35
N ASN A 211 14.86 3.18 18.60
CA ASN A 211 14.41 4.57 18.75
C ASN A 211 13.44 4.99 17.61
N ALA A 212 12.66 4.05 17.06
CA ALA A 212 11.72 4.30 15.98
C ALA A 212 10.84 5.52 16.27
N ARG A 213 11.01 6.59 15.49
CA ARG A 213 10.26 7.84 15.69
C ARG A 213 8.93 7.85 14.96
N PHE A 214 8.71 6.91 14.04
CA PHE A 214 7.54 6.79 13.17
C PHE A 214 7.10 8.16 12.61
N ARG A 215 8.07 8.90 12.04
CA ARG A 215 7.93 10.33 11.72
C ARG A 215 6.75 10.63 10.82
N LEU A 216 6.48 9.77 9.83
CA LEU A 216 5.37 9.97 8.89
C LEU A 216 4.03 9.52 9.50
N ILE A 217 4.01 8.44 10.28
CA ILE A 217 2.80 7.97 10.97
C ILE A 217 2.28 9.04 11.94
N LYS A 218 3.16 9.69 12.71
CA LYS A 218 2.80 10.83 13.58
C LYS A 218 2.18 12.01 12.84
N LYS A 219 2.42 12.14 11.53
CA LYS A 219 1.86 13.22 10.70
C LYS A 219 0.48 12.89 10.14
N LEU A 220 0.06 11.61 10.16
CA LEU A 220 -1.27 11.22 9.74
C LEU A 220 -2.31 11.84 10.66
N ASN A 221 -3.16 12.70 10.09
CA ASN A 221 -4.28 13.33 10.82
C ASN A 221 -5.63 12.68 10.48
N LEU A 222 -5.62 11.59 9.71
CA LEU A 222 -6.78 10.80 9.34
C LEU A 222 -7.03 9.71 10.39
N PRO A 223 -8.30 9.35 10.66
CA PRO A 223 -8.61 8.09 11.32
C PRO A 223 -7.87 6.93 10.64
N THR A 224 -7.10 6.19 11.42
CA THR A 224 -6.19 5.16 10.93
C THR A 224 -6.44 3.85 11.65
N LEU A 225 -6.64 2.77 10.90
CA LEU A 225 -6.62 1.40 11.42
C LEU A 225 -5.34 0.73 10.95
N VAL A 226 -4.46 0.36 11.86
CA VAL A 226 -3.38 -0.56 11.57
C VAL A 226 -3.90 -1.97 11.81
N MET A 227 -3.65 -2.89 10.88
CA MET A 227 -4.02 -4.28 11.05
C MET A 227 -2.87 -5.18 10.62
N ILE A 228 -2.50 -6.15 11.47
CA ILE A 228 -1.41 -7.10 11.23
C ILE A 228 -1.86 -8.51 11.60
N GLY A 229 -1.31 -9.52 10.92
CA GLY A 229 -1.44 -10.92 11.32
C GLY A 229 -0.31 -11.31 12.28
N ASP A 230 -0.60 -12.12 13.31
CA ASP A 230 0.43 -12.60 14.24
C ASP A 230 1.34 -13.69 13.66
N MET A 231 0.99 -14.25 12.51
CA MET A 231 1.80 -15.21 11.74
C MET A 231 2.42 -14.55 10.49
N ASP A 232 2.47 -13.21 10.43
CA ASP A 232 3.11 -12.49 9.34
C ASP A 232 4.64 -12.69 9.41
N LYS A 233 5.18 -13.50 8.50
CA LYS A 233 6.59 -13.90 8.48
C LYS A 233 7.59 -12.75 8.31
N TYR A 234 7.12 -11.56 7.90
CA TYR A 234 7.96 -10.38 7.70
C TYR A 234 8.02 -9.49 8.95
N LEU A 235 7.35 -9.87 10.04
CA LEU A 235 7.51 -9.21 11.32
C LEU A 235 8.92 -9.39 11.87
N ASP A 236 9.56 -8.28 12.19
CA ASP A 236 10.88 -8.22 12.82
C ASP A 236 10.80 -8.21 14.36
N ILE A 237 9.62 -7.94 14.90
CA ILE A 237 9.28 -7.98 16.33
C ILE A 237 7.90 -8.63 16.53
N PRO A 238 7.57 -9.14 17.74
CA PRO A 238 6.26 -9.75 17.99
C PRO A 238 5.09 -8.82 17.64
N ALA A 239 4.02 -9.36 17.05
CA ALA A 239 2.86 -8.59 16.59
C ALA A 239 2.23 -7.71 17.69
N LYS A 240 2.26 -8.18 18.95
CA LYS A 240 1.81 -7.39 20.11
C LYS A 240 2.66 -6.14 20.31
N GLU A 241 3.97 -6.29 20.34
CA GLU A 241 4.91 -5.18 20.47
C GLU A 241 4.77 -4.21 19.30
N TYR A 242 4.67 -4.75 18.08
CA TYR A 242 4.45 -3.97 16.85
C TYR A 242 3.19 -3.08 16.93
N THR A 243 2.05 -3.66 17.30
CA THR A 243 0.78 -2.94 17.38
C THR A 243 0.74 -1.94 18.54
N GLU A 244 1.34 -2.25 19.68
CA GLU A 244 1.49 -1.31 20.80
C GLU A 244 2.36 -0.11 20.41
N MET A 245 3.50 -0.35 19.74
CA MET A 245 4.37 0.71 19.23
C MET A 245 3.65 1.63 18.26
N LEU A 246 2.89 1.08 17.30
CA LEU A 246 2.16 1.89 16.34
C LEU A 246 1.00 2.67 16.97
N THR A 247 0.23 2.03 17.86
CA THR A 247 -0.90 2.68 18.55
C THR A 247 -0.45 3.92 19.30
N LYS A 248 0.70 3.87 20.00
CA LYS A 248 1.30 5.02 20.71
C LYS A 248 1.64 6.22 19.80
N HIS A 249 1.80 5.99 18.51
CA HIS A 249 2.25 6.99 17.54
C HIS A 249 1.16 7.48 16.58
N LEU A 250 0.00 6.81 16.56
CA LEU A 250 -1.17 7.27 15.84
C LEU A 250 -1.82 8.44 16.57
N LYS A 251 -2.19 9.50 15.83
CA LYS A 251 -2.95 10.62 16.38
C LYS A 251 -4.44 10.27 16.56
N LYS A 252 -4.98 9.52 15.62
CA LYS A 252 -6.40 9.15 15.54
C LYS A 252 -6.48 7.75 14.98
N GLY A 253 -6.69 6.75 15.82
CA GLY A 253 -6.69 5.39 15.34
C GLY A 253 -6.35 4.36 16.39
N GLU A 254 -6.26 3.14 15.92
CA GLU A 254 -5.93 1.97 16.71
C GLU A 254 -5.14 0.97 15.84
N ALA A 255 -4.44 0.05 16.50
CA ALA A 255 -3.86 -1.11 15.85
C ALA A 255 -4.55 -2.39 16.34
N ARG A 256 -4.79 -3.34 15.42
CA ARG A 256 -5.44 -4.62 15.72
C ARG A 256 -4.63 -5.78 15.17
N ILE A 257 -4.64 -6.88 15.91
CA ILE A 257 -4.07 -8.17 15.48
C ILE A 257 -5.19 -9.08 15.02
N ILE A 258 -5.01 -9.75 13.87
CA ILE A 258 -5.85 -10.87 13.46
C ILE A 258 -5.11 -12.16 13.76
N LYS A 259 -5.57 -12.88 14.78
CA LYS A 259 -4.95 -14.13 15.24
C LYS A 259 -4.96 -15.21 14.15
N GLY A 260 -3.83 -15.86 13.96
CA GLY A 260 -3.59 -16.90 12.96
C GLY A 260 -3.64 -16.40 11.52
N ALA A 261 -3.42 -15.10 11.26
CA ALA A 261 -3.33 -14.55 9.91
C ALA A 261 -1.86 -14.40 9.49
N ASP A 262 -1.56 -14.79 8.24
CA ASP A 262 -0.29 -14.53 7.58
C ASP A 262 -0.29 -13.13 6.92
N HIS A 263 0.77 -12.81 6.18
CA HIS A 263 0.91 -11.54 5.46
C HIS A 263 -0.22 -11.25 4.46
N ALA A 264 -0.83 -12.31 3.90
CA ALA A 264 -1.88 -12.20 2.89
C ALA A 264 -3.30 -12.30 3.49
N TYR A 265 -3.40 -12.66 4.77
CA TYR A 265 -4.62 -13.05 5.48
C TYR A 265 -5.27 -14.31 4.93
N THR A 266 -4.47 -15.27 4.46
CA THR A 266 -4.93 -16.54 3.88
C THR A 266 -5.79 -17.31 4.89
N GLY A 267 -7.02 -17.66 4.49
CA GLY A 267 -7.99 -18.33 5.37
C GLY A 267 -8.59 -17.44 6.47
N ARG A 268 -8.21 -16.17 6.52
CA ARG A 268 -8.69 -15.15 7.48
C ARG A 268 -9.33 -13.94 6.78
N GLU A 269 -9.57 -14.02 5.48
CA GLU A 269 -10.07 -12.94 4.63
C GLU A 269 -11.41 -12.41 5.11
N LYS A 270 -12.33 -13.31 5.47
CA LYS A 270 -13.65 -12.93 6.00
C LYS A 270 -13.56 -12.20 7.35
N GLN A 271 -12.63 -12.60 8.22
CA GLN A 271 -12.41 -11.93 9.51
C GLN A 271 -11.83 -10.53 9.30
N MET A 272 -10.82 -10.41 8.43
CA MET A 272 -10.21 -9.14 8.04
C MET A 272 -11.25 -8.21 7.40
N ALA A 273 -12.04 -8.69 6.43
CA ALA A 273 -13.05 -7.89 5.75
C ALA A 273 -14.13 -7.37 6.72
N ARG A 274 -14.57 -8.20 7.66
CA ARG A 274 -15.52 -7.81 8.72
C ARG A 274 -14.91 -6.74 9.64
N ALA A 275 -13.68 -6.95 10.12
CA ALA A 275 -13.02 -6.00 11.02
C ALA A 275 -12.86 -4.63 10.39
N ILE A 276 -12.45 -4.58 9.11
CA ILE A 276 -12.29 -3.34 8.34
C ILE A 276 -13.64 -2.67 8.11
N THR A 277 -14.64 -3.41 7.67
CA THR A 277 -15.98 -2.86 7.40
C THR A 277 -16.61 -2.31 8.67
N SER A 278 -16.49 -3.02 9.79
CA SER A 278 -16.98 -2.54 11.09
C SER A 278 -16.28 -1.26 11.54
N TRP A 279 -14.97 -1.16 11.34
CA TRP A 279 -14.23 0.07 11.65
C TRP A 279 -14.66 1.25 10.78
N ILE A 280 -14.84 1.05 9.48
CA ILE A 280 -15.34 2.10 8.57
C ILE A 280 -16.70 2.64 9.04
N LYS A 281 -17.59 1.77 9.54
CA LYS A 281 -18.90 2.18 10.06
C LYS A 281 -18.87 3.04 11.32
N THR A 282 -17.73 3.10 12.01
CA THR A 282 -17.56 3.97 13.19
C THR A 282 -17.09 5.39 12.86
N LEU A 283 -16.82 5.68 11.57
CA LEU A 283 -16.35 6.98 11.07
C LEU A 283 -17.48 7.82 10.47
#